data_AF-I6QZ49-F1
#
_entry.id   AF-I6QZ49-F1
#
_cell.length_a   1.000
_cell.length_b   1.000
_cell.length_c   1.000
_cell.angle_alpha   90.00
_cell.angle_beta   90.00
_cell.angle_gamma   90.00
#
_symmetry.space_group_name_H-M   'P 1'
#
loop_
_entity.id
_entity.type
_entity.pdbx_description
1 polymer ?
#
loop_
_entity_poly.entity_id
_entity_poly.type
_entity_poly.pdbx_seq_one_letter_code
_entity_poly.pdbx_strand_id
1 'polypeptide(L)'
;DNLSAIDILSACNLVNYFGKMDLGGSGVGEIAVYPVLVKKGTTFVALYGLGNIRDERLNRMFQTPHAVQWMRPETQDGMSVSDWFNILVLHQNRIKTNPKSAINEHFLPR
;
A
#
# COMPACT_ATOMS: atom_id res chain seq x y z
N ASP A 1 -3.38 20.54 -6.32
CA ASP A 1 -3.84 19.65 -5.23
C ASP A 1 -5.13 18.95 -5.59
N ASN A 2 -5.06 17.64 -5.80
CA ASN A 2 -6.26 16.81 -5.99
C ASN A 2 -6.77 16.37 -4.61
N LEU A 3 -7.77 17.09 -4.09
CA LEU A 3 -8.48 16.76 -2.86
C LEU A 3 -9.62 15.79 -3.15
N SER A 4 -9.81 14.83 -2.27
CA SER A 4 -10.88 13.84 -2.28
C SER A 4 -11.78 13.99 -1.05
N ALA A 5 -12.97 13.38 -1.07
CA ALA A 5 -13.90 13.47 0.06
C ALA A 5 -13.31 12.96 1.39
N ILE A 6 -12.41 11.98 1.34
CA ILE A 6 -11.74 11.44 2.54
C ILE A 6 -10.72 12.43 3.13
N ASP A 7 -10.13 13.32 2.32
CA ASP A 7 -9.25 14.38 2.82
C ASP A 7 -10.05 15.36 3.72
N ILE A 8 -11.32 15.65 3.39
CA ILE A 8 -12.20 16.51 4.22
C ILE A 8 -12.49 15.85 5.57
N LEU A 9 -12.87 14.56 5.55
CA LEU A 9 -13.13 13.81 6.78
C LEU A 9 -11.88 13.71 7.67
N SER A 10 -10.71 13.61 7.04
CA SER A 10 -9.43 13.60 7.76
C SER A 10 -9.09 14.95 8.36
N ALA A 11 -9.31 16.06 7.63
CA ALA A 11 -9.15 17.41 8.16
C ALA A 11 -10.07 17.70 9.36
N CYS A 12 -11.25 17.07 9.40
CA CYS A 12 -12.18 17.12 10.54
C CYS A 12 -11.80 16.17 11.70
N ASN A 13 -10.66 15.46 11.63
CA ASN A 13 -10.21 14.48 12.62
C ASN A 13 -11.17 13.28 12.85
N LEU A 14 -12.04 12.99 11.88
CA LEU A 14 -12.98 11.87 11.97
C LEU A 14 -12.40 10.57 11.40
N VAL A 15 -11.46 10.68 10.46
CA VAL A 15 -10.86 9.55 9.74
C VAL A 15 -9.35 9.74 9.59
N ASN A 16 -8.59 8.65 9.74
CA ASN A 16 -7.18 8.62 9.37
C ASN A 16 -7.07 8.15 7.91
N TYR A 17 -6.78 9.07 6.99
CA TYR A 17 -6.58 8.71 5.59
C TYR A 17 -5.15 8.21 5.35
N PHE A 18 -5.00 6.92 5.01
CA PHE A 18 -3.70 6.29 4.72
C PHE A 18 -3.72 5.59 3.35
N GLY A 19 -2.53 5.26 2.84
CA GLY A 19 -2.37 4.56 1.55
C GLY A 19 -2.58 5.44 0.32
N LYS A 20 -2.65 6.77 0.46
CA LYS A 20 -2.61 7.71 -0.66
C LYS A 20 -1.25 7.58 -1.35
N MET A 21 -1.26 7.30 -2.65
CA MET A 21 -0.05 7.11 -3.43
C MET A 21 0.27 8.38 -4.20
N ASP A 22 1.44 8.96 -3.93
CA ASP A 22 2.02 9.96 -4.83
C ASP A 22 2.96 9.25 -5.80
N LEU A 23 2.66 9.35 -7.08
CA LEU A 23 3.38 8.63 -8.12
C LEU A 23 4.58 9.48 -8.54
N GLY A 24 5.73 9.25 -7.91
CA GLY A 24 6.99 9.88 -8.27
C GLY A 24 7.62 9.26 -9.53
N GLY A 25 8.61 9.96 -10.10
CA GLY A 25 9.46 9.45 -11.19
C GLY A 25 8.89 9.65 -12.61
N SER A 26 9.70 9.30 -13.62
CA SER A 26 9.33 9.33 -15.05
C SER A 26 8.83 7.95 -15.53
N GLY A 27 7.85 7.92 -16.43
CA GLY A 27 7.37 6.67 -17.04
C GLY A 27 6.24 5.99 -16.27
N VAL A 28 6.43 4.75 -15.81
CA VAL A 28 5.38 3.97 -15.13
C VAL A 28 5.09 4.51 -13.72
N GLY A 29 6.08 5.19 -13.13
CA GLY A 29 6.06 5.75 -11.78
C GLY A 29 6.58 4.75 -10.76
N GLU A 30 7.11 5.28 -9.66
CA GLU A 30 7.62 4.51 -8.52
C GLU A 30 6.77 4.82 -7.28
N ILE A 31 6.48 3.79 -6.49
CA ILE A 31 5.80 3.92 -5.19
C ILE A 31 6.57 3.21 -4.10
N ALA A 32 6.63 3.84 -2.93
CA ALA A 32 7.09 3.24 -1.69
C ALA A 32 5.90 3.13 -0.74
N VAL A 33 5.56 1.90 -0.33
CA VAL A 33 4.44 1.62 0.55
C VAL A 33 4.96 1.48 1.99
N TYR A 34 4.65 2.48 2.81
CA TYR A 34 4.99 2.50 4.23
C TYR A 34 3.82 1.99 5.08
N PRO A 35 4.09 1.16 6.11
CA PRO A 35 3.05 0.70 7.02
C PRO A 35 2.71 1.74 8.09
N VAL A 36 1.45 1.78 8.48
CA VAL A 36 1.02 2.35 9.75
C VAL A 36 1.28 1.31 10.84
N LEU A 37 2.08 1.67 11.83
CA LEU A 37 2.47 0.78 12.92
C LEU A 37 1.48 0.91 14.08
N VAL A 38 0.81 -0.19 14.41
CA VAL A 38 -0.15 -0.25 15.52
C VAL A 38 0.30 -1.30 16.53
N LYS A 39 0.33 -0.93 17.81
CA LYS A 39 0.61 -1.84 18.92
C LYS A 39 -0.58 -1.89 19.86
N LYS A 40 -1.02 -3.09 20.22
CA LYS A 40 -2.02 -3.32 21.27
C LYS A 40 -1.54 -4.43 22.18
N GLY A 41 -1.10 -4.07 23.39
CA GLY A 41 -0.49 -5.01 24.32
C GLY A 41 0.77 -5.64 23.71
N THR A 42 0.75 -6.97 23.55
CA THR A 42 1.82 -7.75 22.93
C THR A 42 1.65 -7.98 21.43
N THR A 43 0.55 -7.50 20.84
CA THR A 43 0.29 -7.64 19.40
C THR A 43 0.79 -6.42 18.65
N PHE A 44 1.55 -6.65 17.59
CA PHE A 44 2.09 -5.64 16.69
C PHE A 44 1.52 -5.85 15.29
N VAL A 45 0.98 -4.79 14.67
CA VAL A 45 0.36 -4.81 13.35
C VAL A 45 1.01 -3.78 12.45
N ALA A 46 1.51 -4.23 11.30
CA ALA A 46 2.01 -3.37 10.24
C ALA A 46 0.93 -3.27 9.16
N LEU A 47 0.22 -2.14 9.13
CA LEU A 47 -0.91 -1.90 8.24
C LEU A 47 -0.46 -1.15 7.00
N TYR A 48 -0.34 -1.86 5.89
CA TYR A 48 -0.03 -1.33 4.57
C TYR A 48 -1.30 -0.93 3.84
N GLY A 49 -1.29 0.23 3.19
CA GLY A 49 -2.41 0.69 2.36
C GLY A 49 -1.94 1.01 0.95
N LEU A 50 -2.69 0.55 -0.05
CA LEU A 50 -2.52 0.91 -1.45
C LEU A 50 -3.84 1.45 -2.00
N GLY A 51 -3.91 2.78 -2.09
CA GLY A 51 -5.03 3.50 -2.69
C GLY A 51 -5.24 3.09 -4.15
N ASN A 52 -6.43 3.38 -4.68
CA ASN A 52 -6.74 2.96 -6.04
C ASN A 52 -5.77 3.59 -7.05
N ILE A 53 -5.12 2.71 -7.81
CA ILE A 53 -4.32 3.01 -8.99
C ILE A 53 -4.95 2.21 -10.12
N ARG A 54 -5.22 2.82 -11.28
CA ARG A 54 -5.76 2.12 -12.46
C ARG A 54 -5.06 0.79 -12.69
N ASP A 55 -5.81 -0.31 -12.81
CA ASP A 55 -5.28 -1.68 -12.81
C ASP A 55 -4.16 -1.89 -13.83
N GLU A 56 -4.32 -1.36 -15.05
CA GLU A 56 -3.32 -1.46 -16.12
C GLU A 56 -1.99 -0.80 -15.73
N ARG A 57 -2.05 0.32 -15.01
CA ARG A 57 -0.85 1.02 -14.54
C ARG A 57 -0.19 0.21 -13.42
N LEU A 58 -0.97 -0.21 -12.42
CA LEU A 58 -0.45 -0.99 -11.30
C LEU A 58 0.14 -2.34 -11.76
N ASN A 59 -0.47 -3.00 -12.75
CA ASN A 59 0.08 -4.21 -13.37
C ASN A 59 1.45 -3.96 -14.01
N ARG A 60 1.63 -2.84 -14.72
CA ARG A 60 2.94 -2.47 -15.27
C ARG A 60 3.94 -2.15 -14.17
N MET A 61 3.51 -1.50 -13.08
CA MET A 61 4.37 -1.22 -11.93
C MET A 61 4.88 -2.51 -11.29
N PHE A 62 4.01 -3.50 -11.04
CA PHE A 62 4.45 -4.80 -10.50
C PHE A 62 5.41 -5.57 -11.39
N GLN A 63 5.38 -5.35 -12.71
CA GLN A 63 6.30 -5.97 -13.67
C GLN A 63 7.61 -5.18 -13.85
N THR A 64 7.62 -3.92 -13.44
CA THR A 64 8.81 -3.06 -13.56
C THR A 64 9.67 -3.24 -12.31
N PRO A 65 10.95 -3.64 -12.45
CA PRO A 65 11.84 -3.76 -11.30
C PRO A 65 11.88 -2.47 -10.49
N HIS A 66 11.85 -2.58 -9.16
CA HIS A 66 11.93 -1.47 -8.20
C HIS A 66 10.81 -0.41 -8.24
N ALA A 67 9.80 -0.56 -9.11
CA ALA A 67 8.70 0.40 -9.20
C ALA A 67 7.70 0.31 -8.04
N VAL A 68 7.65 -0.82 -7.33
CA VAL A 68 6.90 -0.97 -6.08
C VAL A 68 7.84 -1.44 -4.99
N GLN A 69 8.04 -0.59 -3.98
CA GLN A 69 8.89 -0.87 -2.83
C GLN A 69 8.03 -1.05 -1.57
N TRP A 70 8.25 -2.16 -0.87
CA TRP A 70 7.54 -2.50 0.36
C TRP A 70 8.44 -2.20 1.55
N MET A 71 8.15 -1.11 2.26
CA MET A 71 9.01 -0.65 3.35
C MET A 71 8.70 -1.45 4.61
N ARG A 72 9.70 -2.07 5.21
CA ARG A 72 9.52 -2.83 6.45
C ARG A 72 9.76 -1.96 7.67
N PRO A 73 9.08 -2.23 8.80
CA PRO A 73 9.39 -1.56 10.06
C PRO A 73 10.84 -1.81 10.46
N GLU A 74 11.49 -0.81 11.06
CA GLU A 74 12.83 -0.97 11.59
C GLU A 74 12.83 -1.98 12.75
N THR A 75 13.88 -2.79 12.82
CA THR A 75 14.14 -3.64 14.00
C THR A 75 14.53 -2.75 15.17
N GLN A 76 13.72 -2.74 16.23
CA GLN A 76 14.08 -2.14 17.51
C GLN A 76 14.54 -3.23 18.47
N ASP A 77 15.29 -2.85 19.52
CA ASP A 77 15.81 -3.78 20.51
C ASP A 77 14.70 -4.68 21.08
N GLY A 78 14.83 -5.98 20.82
CA GLY A 78 13.87 -7.00 21.27
C GLY A 78 12.67 -7.24 20.36
N MET A 79 12.57 -6.57 19.19
CA MET A 79 11.54 -6.82 18.18
C MET A 79 12.15 -7.23 16.84
N SER A 80 11.85 -8.46 16.44
CA SER A 80 12.15 -8.98 15.11
C SER A 80 11.12 -8.50 14.11
N VAL A 81 11.50 -8.42 12.83
CA VAL A 81 10.57 -8.15 11.72
C VAL A 81 9.43 -9.19 11.67
N SER A 82 9.69 -10.41 12.18
CA SER A 82 8.70 -11.49 12.29
C SER A 82 7.59 -11.23 13.31
N ASP A 83 7.76 -10.27 14.21
CA ASP A 83 6.80 -10.01 15.29
C ASP A 83 5.60 -9.18 14.80
N TRP A 84 5.73 -8.58 13.61
CA TRP A 84 4.68 -7.81 12.97
C TRP A 84 3.69 -8.69 12.22
N PHE A 85 2.42 -8.60 12.58
CA PHE A 85 1.34 -9.08 11.74
C PHE A 85 1.09 -8.09 10.60
N ASN A 86 1.35 -8.51 9.37
CA ASN A 86 1.27 -7.64 8.19
C ASN A 86 -0.13 -7.69 7.57
N ILE A 87 -0.79 -6.53 7.45
CA ILE A 87 -2.09 -6.39 6.79
C ILE A 87 -1.92 -5.48 5.58
N LEU A 88 -2.32 -5.93 4.40
CA LEU A 88 -2.39 -5.10 3.20
C LEU A 88 -3.86 -4.79 2.85
N VAL A 89 -4.19 -3.50 2.80
CA VAL A 89 -5.47 -3.00 2.30
C VAL A 89 -5.27 -2.49 0.88
N LEU A 90 -5.96 -3.09 -0.09
CA LEU A 90 -5.95 -2.66 -1.49
C LEU A 90 -7.36 -2.54 -2.04
N HIS A 91 -7.56 -1.62 -2.99
CA HIS A 91 -8.81 -1.46 -3.73
C HIS A 91 -8.55 -1.59 -5.23
N GLN A 92 -8.59 -2.83 -5.73
CA GLN A 92 -8.28 -3.17 -7.12
C GLN A 92 -9.21 -4.28 -7.63
N ASN A 93 -9.27 -4.45 -8.94
CA ASN A 93 -10.02 -5.57 -9.53
C ASN A 93 -9.31 -6.89 -9.23
N ARG A 94 -10.06 -7.89 -8.74
CA ARG A 94 -9.56 -9.25 -8.47
C ARG A 94 -9.73 -10.19 -9.67
N ILE A 95 -10.81 -10.04 -10.42
CA ILE A 95 -11.17 -10.94 -11.53
C ILE A 95 -10.86 -10.25 -12.86
N LYS A 96 -10.18 -10.98 -13.75
CA LYS A 96 -9.84 -10.51 -15.09
C LYS A 96 -11.08 -10.52 -15.98
N THR A 97 -11.54 -9.35 -16.40
CA THR A 97 -12.35 -9.21 -17.61
C THR A 97 -11.45 -9.15 -18.85
N ASN A 98 -10.21 -8.67 -18.69
CA ASN A 98 -9.10 -8.68 -19.67
C ASN A 98 -7.77 -8.94 -18.92
N PRO A 99 -6.75 -9.61 -19.52
CA PRO A 99 -5.46 -9.92 -18.89
C PRO A 99 -4.78 -8.82 -18.05
N LYS A 100 -4.99 -7.52 -18.36
CA LYS A 100 -4.38 -6.37 -17.65
C LYS A 100 -5.33 -5.59 -16.74
N SER A 101 -6.59 -6.00 -16.62
CA SER A 101 -7.64 -5.26 -15.91
C SER A 101 -7.85 -5.70 -14.46
N ALA A 102 -6.96 -6.53 -13.91
CA ALA A 102 -7.02 -7.02 -12.54
C ALA A 102 -5.61 -7.35 -12.04
N ILE A 103 -5.42 -7.34 -10.72
CA ILE A 103 -4.15 -7.65 -10.07
C ILE A 103 -4.12 -9.13 -9.69
N ASN A 104 -3.09 -9.85 -10.13
CA ASN A 104 -2.85 -11.22 -9.71
C ASN A 104 -2.25 -11.26 -8.29
N GLU A 105 -2.80 -12.08 -7.41
CA GLU A 105 -2.32 -12.30 -6.04
C GLU A 105 -0.83 -12.71 -6.00
N HIS A 106 -0.30 -13.29 -7.07
CA HIS A 106 1.13 -13.62 -7.20
C HIS A 106 2.07 -12.40 -7.23
N PHE A 107 1.57 -11.21 -7.55
CA PHE A 107 2.35 -9.97 -7.51
C PHE A 107 2.40 -9.34 -6.11
N LEU A 108 1.56 -9.81 -5.18
CA LEU A 108 1.52 -9.28 -3.82
C LEU A 108 2.70 -9.84 -3.01
N PRO A 109 3.26 -9.02 -2.09
CA PRO A 109 4.36 -9.45 -1.24
C PRO A 109 3.92 -10.62 -0.35
N ARG A 110 4.84 -11.54 -0.09
CA ARG A 110 4.66 -12.68 0.82
C ARG A 110 5.59 -12.56 2.02
#